data_AF-A0A397VIR8-F1
#
_entry.id   AF-A0A397VIR8-F1
#
_cell.length_a   1.000
_cell.length_b   1.000
_cell.length_c   1.000
_cell.angle_alpha   90.00
_cell.angle_beta   90.00
_cell.angle_gamma   90.00
#
_symmetry.space_group_name_H-M   'P 1'
#
loop_
_entity.id
_entity.type
_entity.pdbx_description
1 polymer ?
#
loop_
_entity_poly.entity_id
_entity_poly.type
_entity_poly.pdbx_seq_one_letter_code
_entity_poly.pdbx_strand_id
1 'polypeptide(L)'
;MFCFLIAAAIKGLSNYTQNILLIITIILGVLHFTFEIRQLIYSPLSWITDIWNYFDMGAILFSVTTSIVWLQSSAMPVWAVTISILLLEFKFTTFFRAIEFGGTHWAMIIGVIQNSLSFFVIIGFILFAFAHSLYILLRPTNDNLNNSQELNTNMFANLDTALLAVYMMLTGNSFSVSNWSLAENITLTILIILFSFFTTIYLMNLFIGLLSNFIGETNKKELFLLQRAKILSEIELFYMLPYQRRKNNWFPEFIFSLDKLYEVVSKIKNNNWDDDIEKPLLPSTLLKIIQFYDKTNYFDYTILG
;
A
#
# COMPACT_ATOMS: atom_id res chain seq x y z
N MET A 1 12.85 -7.71 -12.52
CA MET A 1 12.51 -6.34 -12.09
C MET A 1 13.46 -5.31 -12.69
N PHE A 2 14.72 -5.21 -12.26
CA PHE A 2 15.70 -4.29 -12.86
C PHE A 2 15.94 -4.53 -14.35
N CYS A 3 15.93 -5.78 -14.81
CA CYS A 3 16.11 -6.10 -16.23
C CYS A 3 15.05 -5.44 -17.12
N PHE A 4 13.78 -5.45 -16.69
CA PHE A 4 12.68 -4.80 -17.41
C PHE A 4 12.83 -3.27 -17.42
N LEU A 5 13.16 -2.67 -16.27
CA LEU A 5 13.41 -1.24 -16.19
C LEU A 5 14.55 -0.81 -17.10
N ILE A 6 15.68 -1.53 -17.10
CA ILE A 6 16.83 -1.24 -17.96
C ILE A 6 16.45 -1.38 -19.44
N ALA A 7 15.71 -2.44 -19.79
CA ALA A 7 15.23 -2.67 -21.14
C ALA A 7 14.30 -1.55 -21.62
N ALA A 8 13.53 -0.94 -20.72
CA ALA A 8 12.56 0.09 -21.07
C ALA A 8 13.10 1.53 -20.99
N ALA A 9 14.01 1.82 -20.06
CA ALA A 9 14.48 3.18 -19.78
C ALA A 9 15.63 3.63 -20.67
N ILE A 10 16.54 2.72 -21.06
CA ILE A 10 17.73 3.09 -21.83
C ILE A 10 17.40 3.15 -23.32
N LYS A 11 17.32 4.37 -23.85
CA LYS A 11 17.20 4.61 -25.30
C LYS A 11 18.53 4.28 -25.99
N GLY A 12 18.48 3.44 -27.03
CA GLY A 12 19.65 3.05 -27.82
C GLY A 12 20.31 1.73 -27.40
N LEU A 13 19.66 0.93 -26.56
CA LEU A 13 20.09 -0.44 -26.29
C LEU A 13 20.06 -1.27 -27.59
N SER A 14 21.01 -2.19 -27.78
CA SER A 14 20.94 -3.11 -28.92
C SER A 14 19.73 -4.05 -28.76
N ASN A 15 19.03 -4.34 -29.86
CA ASN A 15 17.88 -5.25 -29.85
C ASN A 15 18.21 -6.60 -29.21
N TYR A 16 19.45 -7.09 -29.41
CA TYR A 16 19.92 -8.32 -28.81
C TYR A 16 19.94 -8.26 -27.27
N THR A 17 20.56 -7.22 -26.70
CA THR A 17 20.62 -7.04 -25.24
C THR A 17 19.22 -6.82 -24.65
N GLN A 18 18.36 -6.07 -25.35
CA GLN A 18 16.99 -5.82 -24.92
C GLN A 18 16.20 -7.13 -24.84
N ASN A 19 16.29 -7.97 -25.89
CA ASN A 19 15.61 -9.26 -25.91
C ASN A 19 16.09 -10.18 -24.78
N ILE A 20 17.39 -10.21 -24.48
CA ILE A 20 17.93 -10.96 -23.34
C ILE A 20 17.33 -10.48 -22.03
N LEU A 21 17.28 -9.16 -21.80
CA LEU A 21 16.73 -8.59 -20.56
C LEU A 21 15.24 -8.90 -20.38
N LEU A 22 14.47 -8.91 -21.47
CA LEU A 22 13.06 -9.31 -21.46
C LEU A 22 12.89 -10.81 -21.17
N ILE A 23 13.72 -11.67 -21.78
CA ILE A 23 13.72 -13.11 -21.49
C ILE A 23 14.06 -13.37 -20.02
N ILE A 24 15.09 -12.71 -19.48
CA ILE A 24 15.44 -12.81 -18.06
C ILE A 24 14.27 -12.36 -17.18
N THR A 25 13.56 -11.30 -17.57
CA THR A 25 12.37 -10.81 -16.85
C THR A 25 11.27 -11.88 -16.82
N ILE A 26 11.01 -12.55 -17.94
CA ILE A 26 10.02 -13.63 -18.02
C ILE A 26 10.44 -14.79 -17.12
N ILE A 27 11.70 -15.23 -17.18
CA ILE A 27 12.21 -16.34 -16.34
C ILE A 27 12.06 -16.01 -14.85
N LEU A 28 12.47 -14.81 -14.43
CA LEU A 28 12.33 -14.37 -13.04
C LEU A 28 10.86 -14.28 -12.62
N GLY A 29 9.98 -13.77 -13.50
CA GLY A 29 8.56 -13.68 -13.23
C GLY A 29 7.91 -15.05 -13.04
N VAL A 30 8.22 -16.01 -13.91
CA VAL A 30 7.76 -17.41 -13.79
C VAL A 30 8.26 -18.03 -12.48
N LEU A 31 9.52 -17.81 -12.12
CA LEU A 31 10.07 -18.29 -10.85
C LEU A 31 9.29 -17.70 -9.67
N HIS A 32 9.00 -16.39 -9.66
CA HIS A 32 8.19 -15.79 -8.59
C HIS A 32 6.78 -16.37 -8.51
N PHE A 33 6.13 -16.64 -9.65
CA PHE A 33 4.81 -17.29 -9.64
C PHE A 33 4.82 -18.65 -8.95
N THR A 34 5.93 -19.39 -9.02
CA THR A 34 6.02 -20.66 -8.28
C THR A 34 5.95 -20.45 -6.77
N PHE A 35 6.49 -19.35 -6.23
CA PHE A 35 6.40 -19.03 -4.80
C PHE A 35 4.97 -18.63 -4.41
N GLU A 36 4.31 -17.79 -5.22
CA GLU A 36 2.92 -17.40 -4.98
C GLU A 36 1.97 -18.60 -4.98
N ILE A 37 2.13 -19.52 -5.93
CA ILE A 37 1.33 -20.76 -5.99
C ILE A 37 1.56 -21.61 -4.73
N ARG A 38 2.80 -21.71 -4.23
CA ARG A 38 3.09 -22.45 -2.98
C ARG A 38 2.39 -21.83 -1.78
N GLN A 39 2.39 -20.50 -1.68
CA GLN A 39 1.69 -19.78 -0.60
C GLN A 39 0.18 -19.97 -0.69
N LEU A 40 -0.39 -19.89 -1.89
CA LEU A 40 -1.81 -20.14 -2.13
C LEU A 40 -2.23 -21.56 -1.73
N ILE A 41 -1.42 -22.57 -2.04
CA ILE A 41 -1.70 -23.97 -1.68
C ILE A 41 -1.62 -24.18 -0.15
N TYR A 42 -0.64 -23.56 0.51
CA TYR A 42 -0.45 -23.74 1.95
C TYR A 42 -1.55 -23.08 2.78
N SER A 43 -1.96 -21.86 2.41
CA SER A 43 -2.92 -21.09 3.21
C SER A 43 -3.82 -20.19 2.35
N PRO A 44 -4.78 -20.78 1.60
CA PRO A 44 -5.56 -20.07 0.58
C PRO A 44 -6.39 -18.91 1.15
N LEU A 45 -7.02 -19.10 2.31
CA LEU A 45 -7.81 -18.06 2.97
C LEU A 45 -6.94 -16.86 3.34
N SER A 46 -5.80 -17.10 3.99
CA SER A 46 -4.87 -16.02 4.35
C SER A 46 -4.32 -15.29 3.13
N TRP A 47 -4.11 -16.03 2.02
CA TRP A 47 -3.60 -15.46 0.79
C TRP A 47 -4.62 -14.51 0.15
N ILE A 48 -5.89 -14.91 0.07
CA ILE A 48 -7.00 -14.12 -0.50
C ILE A 48 -7.34 -12.89 0.36
N THR A 49 -7.12 -12.96 1.68
CA THR A 49 -7.37 -11.79 2.55
C THR A 49 -6.26 -10.75 2.50
N ASP A 50 -5.07 -11.10 2.03
CA ASP A 50 -3.93 -10.19 2.02
C ASP A 50 -3.86 -9.40 0.71
N ILE A 51 -4.15 -8.10 0.78
CA ILE A 51 -4.15 -7.20 -0.38
C ILE A 51 -2.78 -7.11 -1.06
N TRP A 52 -1.70 -7.38 -0.32
CA TRP A 52 -0.33 -7.32 -0.86
C TRP A 52 -0.06 -8.42 -1.88
N ASN A 53 -0.66 -9.61 -1.70
CA ASN A 53 -0.47 -10.72 -2.63
C ASN A 53 -1.05 -10.39 -4.01
N TYR A 54 -2.20 -9.71 -4.07
CA TYR A 54 -2.79 -9.25 -5.33
C TYR A 54 -1.91 -8.22 -6.02
N PHE A 55 -1.37 -7.28 -5.25
CA PHE A 55 -0.46 -6.27 -5.77
C PHE A 55 0.83 -6.90 -6.31
N ASP A 56 1.43 -7.82 -5.56
CA ASP A 56 2.66 -8.53 -5.95
C ASP A 56 2.47 -9.40 -7.20
N MET A 57 1.36 -10.13 -7.26
CA MET A 57 0.96 -10.92 -8.41
C MET A 57 0.71 -10.02 -9.63
N GLY A 58 -0.03 -8.92 -9.45
CA GLY A 58 -0.34 -7.97 -10.51
C GLY A 58 0.91 -7.33 -11.11
N ALA A 59 1.84 -6.85 -10.28
CA ALA A 59 3.08 -6.26 -10.74
C ALA A 59 3.94 -7.23 -11.56
N ILE A 60 4.05 -8.49 -11.12
CA ILE A 60 4.79 -9.51 -11.86
C ILE A 60 4.06 -9.86 -13.16
N LEU A 61 2.75 -10.16 -13.10
CA LEU A 61 1.96 -10.59 -14.25
C LEU A 61 1.96 -9.55 -15.36
N PHE A 62 1.77 -8.29 -15.00
CA PHE A 62 1.77 -7.20 -15.96
C PHE A 62 3.16 -7.02 -16.60
N SER A 63 4.24 -7.13 -15.83
CA SER A 63 5.62 -7.08 -16.37
C SER A 63 5.98 -8.27 -17.29
N VAL A 64 5.49 -9.47 -16.98
CA VAL A 64 5.73 -10.68 -17.78
C VAL A 64 4.95 -10.62 -19.10
N THR A 65 3.66 -10.28 -19.03
CA THR A 65 2.81 -10.15 -20.22
C THR A 65 3.33 -9.06 -21.15
N THR A 66 3.69 -7.90 -20.62
CA THR A 66 4.32 -6.83 -21.42
C THR A 66 5.66 -7.26 -22.02
N SER A 67 6.49 -8.04 -21.32
CA SER A 67 7.73 -8.59 -21.90
C SER A 67 7.47 -9.56 -23.05
N ILE A 68 6.46 -10.44 -22.93
CA ILE A 68 6.08 -11.39 -23.99
C ILE A 68 5.58 -10.64 -25.22
N VAL A 69 4.67 -9.69 -25.04
CA VAL A 69 4.11 -8.88 -26.13
C VAL A 69 5.21 -8.10 -26.83
N TRP A 70 6.18 -7.55 -26.08
CA TRP A 70 7.30 -6.79 -26.63
C TRP A 70 8.26 -7.67 -27.45
N LEU A 71 8.46 -8.94 -27.06
CA LEU A 71 9.26 -9.88 -27.86
C LEU A 71 8.56 -10.30 -29.16
N GLN A 72 7.23 -10.31 -29.19
CA GLN A 72 6.44 -10.75 -30.35
C GLN A 72 6.11 -9.60 -31.32
N SER A 73 6.00 -8.37 -30.81
CA SER A 73 5.50 -7.22 -31.56
C SER A 73 6.62 -6.26 -31.92
N SER A 74 6.60 -5.73 -33.14
CA SER A 74 7.51 -4.67 -33.57
C SER A 74 7.18 -3.30 -32.98
N ALA A 75 5.92 -3.09 -32.56
CA ALA A 75 5.45 -1.86 -31.94
C ALA A 75 4.84 -2.16 -30.57
N MET A 76 5.41 -1.56 -29.52
CA MET A 76 4.94 -1.75 -28.15
C MET A 76 4.11 -0.53 -27.71
N PRO A 77 2.87 -0.70 -27.19
CA PRO A 77 2.12 0.39 -26.60
C PRO A 77 2.87 0.99 -25.41
N VAL A 78 3.17 2.29 -25.50
CA VAL A 78 3.89 3.04 -24.45
C VAL A 78 3.17 2.94 -23.11
N TRP A 79 1.84 3.05 -23.10
CA TRP A 79 1.04 3.00 -21.88
C TRP A 79 1.25 1.70 -21.09
N ALA A 80 1.39 0.55 -21.77
CA ALA A 80 1.58 -0.74 -21.11
C ALA A 80 2.98 -0.83 -20.49
N VAL A 81 4.01 -0.34 -21.19
CA VAL A 81 5.36 -0.23 -20.61
C VAL A 81 5.36 0.68 -19.39
N THR A 82 4.68 1.84 -19.46
CA THR A 82 4.58 2.80 -18.36
C THR A 82 3.92 2.18 -17.12
N ILE A 83 2.78 1.51 -17.28
CA ILE A 83 2.09 0.87 -16.14
C ILE A 83 2.94 -0.27 -15.56
N SER A 84 3.61 -1.08 -16.40
CA SER A 84 4.53 -2.11 -15.92
C SER A 84 5.68 -1.54 -15.10
N ILE A 85 6.30 -0.46 -15.57
CA ILE A 85 7.38 0.21 -14.83
C ILE A 85 6.85 0.69 -13.48
N LEU A 86 5.71 1.40 -13.47
CA LEU A 86 5.13 1.94 -12.25
C LEU A 86 4.82 0.85 -11.23
N LEU A 87 4.16 -0.24 -11.65
CA LEU A 87 3.83 -1.35 -10.77
C LEU A 87 5.08 -2.04 -10.20
N LEU A 88 6.11 -2.21 -11.04
CA LEU A 88 7.39 -2.70 -10.56
C LEU A 88 7.99 -1.71 -9.56
N GLU A 89 8.17 -0.43 -9.88
CA GLU A 89 8.76 0.53 -8.95
C GLU A 89 8.06 0.59 -7.58
N PHE A 90 6.72 0.54 -7.55
CA PHE A 90 5.98 0.40 -6.29
C PHE A 90 6.25 -0.92 -5.57
N LYS A 91 6.33 -2.04 -6.29
CA LYS A 91 6.78 -3.33 -5.73
C LYS A 91 8.20 -3.25 -5.20
N PHE A 92 9.07 -2.43 -5.77
CA PHE A 92 10.40 -2.25 -5.21
C PHE A 92 10.34 -1.52 -3.87
N THR A 93 9.42 -0.55 -3.72
CA THR A 93 9.21 0.15 -2.45
C THR A 93 8.78 -0.79 -1.32
N THR A 94 8.05 -1.88 -1.61
CA THR A 94 7.62 -2.83 -0.56
C THR A 94 8.80 -3.57 0.08
N PHE A 95 9.98 -3.63 -0.55
CA PHE A 95 11.18 -4.23 0.08
C PHE A 95 11.69 -3.42 1.28
N PHE A 96 11.44 -2.11 1.33
CA PHE A 96 11.84 -1.28 2.48
C PHE A 96 11.15 -1.70 3.78
N ARG A 97 10.04 -2.43 3.68
CA ARG A 97 9.31 -3.04 4.79
C ARG A 97 10.19 -3.94 5.67
N ALA A 98 11.19 -4.61 5.08
CA ALA A 98 12.06 -5.55 5.80
C ALA A 98 13.23 -4.88 6.53
N ILE A 99 13.54 -3.61 6.23
CA ILE A 99 14.71 -2.89 6.73
C ILE A 99 14.26 -1.88 7.78
N GLU A 100 14.99 -1.72 8.89
CA GLU A 100 14.59 -0.81 9.98
C GLU A 100 14.42 0.65 9.54
N PHE A 101 15.31 1.13 8.65
CA PHE A 101 15.27 2.48 8.09
C PHE A 101 13.91 2.83 7.47
N GLY A 102 13.35 1.94 6.65
CA GLY A 102 12.08 2.19 5.94
C GLY A 102 10.88 1.50 6.58
N GLY A 103 11.08 0.35 7.20
CA GLY A 103 10.02 -0.52 7.70
C GLY A 103 9.23 0.06 8.85
N THR A 104 9.85 0.88 9.70
CA THR A 104 9.14 1.61 10.77
C THR A 104 8.14 2.63 10.20
N HIS A 105 8.56 3.39 9.18
CA HIS A 105 7.69 4.33 8.46
C HIS A 105 6.60 3.60 7.66
N TRP A 106 6.96 2.50 7.02
CA TRP A 106 6.02 1.66 6.29
C TRP A 106 4.95 1.07 7.22
N ALA A 107 5.35 0.50 8.36
CA ALA A 107 4.44 -0.03 9.36
C ALA A 107 3.49 1.05 9.90
N MET A 108 3.99 2.28 10.09
CA MET A 108 3.17 3.43 10.47
C MET A 108 2.13 3.77 9.40
N ILE A 109 2.54 3.87 8.12
CA ILE A 109 1.62 4.18 7.01
C ILE A 109 0.49 3.14 6.95
N ILE A 110 0.82 1.84 7.05
CA ILE A 110 -0.18 0.78 7.01
C ILE A 110 -1.09 0.80 8.24
N GLY A 111 -0.54 0.98 9.44
CA GLY A 111 -1.34 1.05 10.66
C GLY A 111 -2.33 2.23 10.63
N VAL A 112 -1.88 3.37 10.14
CA VAL A 112 -2.74 4.56 9.99
C VAL A 112 -3.82 4.36 8.94
N ILE A 113 -3.51 3.74 7.80
CA ILE A 113 -4.51 3.42 6.76
C ILE A 113 -5.58 2.47 7.30
N GLN A 114 -5.18 1.43 8.04
CA GLN A 114 -6.13 0.47 8.63
C GLN A 114 -7.10 1.16 9.60
N ASN A 115 -6.59 2.07 10.44
CA ASN A 115 -7.41 2.79 11.41
C ASN A 115 -8.28 3.89 10.78
N SER A 116 -7.90 4.41 9.60
CA SER A 116 -8.61 5.50 8.91
C SER A 116 -9.48 5.04 7.74
N LEU A 117 -9.61 3.73 7.49
CA LEU A 117 -10.37 3.20 6.35
C LEU A 117 -11.83 3.67 6.33
N SER A 118 -12.50 3.66 7.48
CA SER A 118 -13.89 4.14 7.60
C SER A 118 -14.03 5.60 7.18
N PHE A 119 -13.04 6.43 7.48
CA PHE A 119 -13.01 7.82 7.11
C PHE A 119 -12.86 8.02 5.59
N PHE A 120 -11.99 7.25 4.93
CA PHE A 120 -11.87 7.28 3.47
C PHE A 120 -13.16 6.87 2.75
N VAL A 121 -13.89 5.89 3.29
CA VAL A 121 -15.21 5.49 2.77
C VAL A 121 -16.20 6.64 2.86
N ILE A 122 -16.25 7.35 3.99
CA ILE A 122 -17.12 8.53 4.17
C ILE A 122 -16.77 9.63 3.16
N ILE A 123 -15.47 9.96 3.02
CA ILE A 123 -15.03 10.92 1.99
C ILE A 123 -15.48 10.48 0.61
N GLY A 124 -15.30 9.21 0.26
CA GLY A 124 -15.69 8.67 -1.05
C GLY A 124 -17.18 8.90 -1.36
N PHE A 125 -18.07 8.62 -0.40
CA PHE A 125 -19.51 8.87 -0.57
C PHE A 125 -19.84 10.36 -0.72
N ILE A 126 -19.19 11.21 0.06
CA ILE A 126 -19.40 12.66 -0.02
C ILE A 126 -18.96 13.19 -1.39
N LEU A 127 -17.77 12.80 -1.86
CA LEU A 127 -17.28 13.19 -3.19
C LEU A 127 -18.20 12.69 -4.29
N PHE A 128 -18.68 11.45 -4.19
CA PHE A 128 -19.63 10.90 -5.14
C PHE A 128 -20.95 11.69 -5.18
N ALA A 129 -21.49 12.06 -4.01
CA ALA A 129 -22.72 12.86 -3.93
C ALA A 129 -22.55 14.24 -4.60
N PHE A 130 -21.43 14.92 -4.37
CA PHE A 130 -21.14 16.19 -5.04
C PHE A 130 -20.89 16.03 -6.54
N ALA A 131 -20.14 15.00 -6.95
CA ALA A 131 -19.89 14.72 -8.36
C ALA A 131 -21.19 14.46 -9.10
N HIS A 132 -22.09 13.66 -8.53
CA HIS A 132 -23.40 13.38 -9.10
C HIS A 132 -24.30 14.63 -9.14
N SER A 133 -24.29 15.46 -8.09
CA SER A 133 -25.07 16.70 -8.05
C SER A 133 -24.59 17.72 -9.08
N LEU A 134 -23.28 17.93 -9.18
CA LEU A 134 -22.68 18.84 -10.17
C LEU A 134 -22.83 18.31 -11.59
N TYR A 135 -22.71 17.00 -11.79
CA TYR A 135 -23.02 16.35 -13.06
C TYR A 135 -24.45 16.68 -13.53
N ILE A 136 -25.45 16.52 -12.66
CA ILE A 136 -26.84 16.82 -13.02
C ILE A 136 -27.03 18.31 -13.33
N LEU A 137 -26.37 19.20 -12.58
CA LEU A 137 -26.51 20.64 -12.75
C LEU A 137 -25.81 21.18 -14.01
N LEU A 138 -24.63 20.65 -14.32
CA LEU A 138 -23.71 21.19 -15.33
C LEU A 138 -23.63 20.32 -16.60
N ARG A 139 -24.41 19.24 -16.69
CA ARG A 139 -24.51 18.46 -17.93
C ARG A 139 -25.03 19.34 -19.08
N PRO A 140 -24.53 19.14 -20.30
CA PRO A 140 -25.00 19.90 -21.46
C PRO A 140 -26.49 19.63 -21.71
N THR A 141 -27.25 20.71 -21.93
CA THR A 141 -28.62 20.66 -22.47
C THR A 141 -28.57 20.73 -23.99
N ASN A 142 -29.66 20.36 -24.67
CA ASN A 142 -29.71 20.31 -26.15
C ASN A 142 -29.32 21.64 -26.82
N ASP A 143 -29.53 22.78 -26.16
CA ASP A 143 -29.16 24.11 -26.67
C ASP A 143 -27.63 24.34 -26.66
N ASN A 144 -26.91 23.73 -25.71
CA ASN A 144 -25.45 23.87 -25.56
C ASN A 144 -24.65 22.92 -26.46
N LEU A 145 -25.31 21.97 -27.13
CA LEU A 145 -24.65 21.05 -28.08
C LEU A 145 -24.17 21.76 -29.36
N ASN A 146 -24.71 22.94 -29.67
CA ASN A 146 -24.37 23.71 -30.87
C ASN A 146 -23.03 24.47 -30.72
N ASN A 147 -22.53 24.67 -29.49
CA ASN A 147 -21.22 25.27 -29.20
C ASN A 147 -20.17 24.20 -28.94
N SER A 148 -19.45 23.78 -29.97
CA SER A 148 -18.43 22.73 -29.89
C SER A 148 -17.25 23.03 -28.95
N GLN A 149 -16.97 24.31 -28.66
CA GLN A 149 -15.89 24.72 -27.74
C GLN A 149 -16.24 24.51 -26.25
N GLU A 150 -17.50 24.70 -25.86
CA GLU A 150 -17.94 24.53 -24.46
C GLU A 150 -18.04 23.05 -24.08
N LEU A 151 -18.43 22.20 -25.04
CA LEU A 151 -18.54 20.76 -24.81
C LEU A 151 -17.19 20.10 -24.50
N ASN A 152 -16.11 20.54 -25.17
CA ASN A 152 -14.77 19.97 -25.01
C ASN A 152 -14.10 20.36 -23.69
N THR A 153 -14.57 21.42 -23.02
CA THR A 153 -13.99 21.90 -21.75
C THR A 153 -14.84 21.52 -20.54
N ASN A 154 -16.11 21.16 -20.74
CA ASN A 154 -17.01 20.78 -19.67
C ASN A 154 -16.71 19.36 -19.13
N MET A 155 -15.99 19.31 -18.00
CA MET A 155 -15.73 18.06 -17.29
C MET A 155 -16.98 17.41 -16.68
N PHE A 156 -18.13 18.08 -16.65
CA PHE A 156 -19.39 17.53 -16.14
C PHE A 156 -20.29 16.95 -17.23
N ALA A 157 -19.78 16.77 -18.45
CA ALA A 157 -20.52 16.13 -19.54
C ALA A 157 -20.83 14.64 -19.25
N ASN A 158 -19.90 13.94 -18.59
CA ASN A 158 -20.04 12.55 -18.19
C ASN A 158 -19.79 12.39 -16.67
N LEU A 159 -20.32 11.32 -16.09
CA LEU A 159 -20.20 11.06 -14.64
C LEU A 159 -18.76 10.72 -14.22
N ASP A 160 -18.00 10.03 -15.07
CA ASP A 160 -16.61 9.67 -14.84
C ASP A 160 -15.70 10.92 -14.79
N THR A 161 -15.87 11.83 -15.75
CA THR A 161 -15.15 13.11 -15.77
C THR A 161 -15.62 14.05 -14.65
N ALA A 162 -16.88 13.98 -14.23
CA ALA A 162 -17.40 14.74 -13.09
C ALA A 162 -16.78 14.29 -11.77
N LEU A 163 -16.56 12.98 -11.58
CA LEU A 163 -15.89 12.45 -10.40
C LEU A 163 -14.43 12.92 -10.34
N LEU A 164 -13.74 12.93 -11.49
CA LEU A 164 -12.38 13.48 -11.60
C LEU A 164 -12.34 14.98 -11.29
N ALA A 165 -13.32 15.74 -11.80
CA ALA A 165 -13.44 17.17 -11.53
C ALA A 165 -13.60 17.47 -10.04
N VAL A 166 -14.45 16.72 -9.34
CA VAL A 166 -14.64 16.87 -7.89
C VAL A 166 -13.41 16.46 -7.10
N TYR A 167 -12.69 15.42 -7.54
CA TYR A 167 -11.39 15.08 -6.97
C TYR A 167 -10.36 16.22 -7.15
N MET A 168 -10.31 16.87 -8.30
CA MET A 168 -9.45 18.06 -8.50
C MET A 168 -9.88 19.23 -7.62
N MET A 169 -11.19 19.44 -7.43
CA MET A 169 -11.70 20.48 -6.52
C MET A 169 -11.31 20.20 -5.06
N LEU A 170 -11.26 18.94 -4.65
CA LEU A 170 -10.83 18.53 -3.30
C LEU A 170 -9.38 18.97 -2.99
N THR A 171 -8.50 18.99 -4.00
CA THR A 171 -7.10 19.44 -3.85
C THR A 171 -6.95 20.96 -4.00
N GLY A 172 -8.07 21.69 -4.14
CA GLY A 172 -8.11 23.14 -4.30
C GLY A 172 -8.05 23.65 -5.74
N ASN A 173 -8.05 22.75 -6.73
CA ASN A 173 -8.07 23.15 -8.14
C ASN A 173 -9.51 23.43 -8.61
N SER A 174 -9.81 24.69 -8.90
CA SER A 174 -11.13 25.15 -9.34
C SER A 174 -11.33 25.20 -10.87
N PHE A 175 -10.37 24.71 -11.66
CA PHE A 175 -10.42 24.77 -13.13
C PHE A 175 -11.70 24.15 -13.74
N SER A 176 -12.23 23.09 -13.12
CA SER A 176 -13.45 22.44 -13.57
C SER A 176 -14.67 23.36 -13.52
N VAL A 177 -14.68 24.35 -12.63
CA VAL A 177 -15.81 25.25 -12.40
C VAL A 177 -15.50 26.70 -12.79
N SER A 178 -14.25 27.04 -13.09
CA SER A 178 -13.83 28.42 -13.41
C SER A 178 -14.47 29.00 -14.66
N ASN A 179 -14.89 28.15 -15.60
CA ASN A 179 -15.53 28.58 -16.85
C ASN A 179 -17.00 28.98 -16.65
N TRP A 180 -17.58 28.73 -15.46
CA TRP A 180 -18.99 28.99 -15.19
C TRP A 180 -19.17 30.32 -14.46
N SER A 181 -20.14 31.11 -14.93
CA SER A 181 -20.53 32.36 -14.26
C SER A 181 -21.22 32.05 -12.93
N LEU A 182 -20.50 32.25 -11.81
CA LEU A 182 -21.04 32.07 -10.46
C LEU A 182 -22.15 33.07 -10.12
N ALA A 183 -22.18 34.21 -10.81
CA ALA A 183 -23.22 35.23 -10.63
C ALA A 183 -24.57 34.81 -11.22
N GLU A 184 -24.56 34.00 -12.29
CA GLU A 184 -25.76 33.60 -13.01
C GLU A 184 -26.42 32.35 -12.43
N ASN A 185 -25.65 31.49 -11.77
CA ASN A 185 -26.14 30.23 -11.23
C ASN A 185 -25.99 30.17 -9.70
N ILE A 186 -27.04 30.61 -9.00
CA ILE A 186 -27.11 30.62 -7.54
C ILE A 186 -26.93 29.19 -6.98
N THR A 187 -27.53 28.18 -7.62
CA THR A 187 -27.43 26.78 -7.19
C THR A 187 -25.98 26.29 -7.25
N LEU A 188 -25.26 26.63 -8.32
CA LEU A 188 -23.84 26.30 -8.47
C LEU A 188 -23.00 26.96 -7.37
N THR A 189 -23.23 28.25 -7.13
CA THR A 189 -22.53 29.00 -6.08
C THR A 189 -22.75 28.39 -4.69
N ILE A 190 -23.99 28.02 -4.37
CA ILE A 190 -24.31 27.33 -3.11
C ILE A 190 -23.58 25.98 -3.02
N LEU A 191 -23.60 25.18 -4.09
CA LEU A 191 -22.92 23.88 -4.11
C LEU A 191 -21.41 24.01 -3.91
N ILE A 192 -20.75 24.99 -4.52
CA ILE A 192 -19.30 25.21 -4.36
C ILE A 192 -18.96 25.67 -2.94
N ILE A 193 -19.72 26.62 -2.38
CA ILE A 193 -19.51 27.09 -1.01
C ILE A 193 -19.66 25.92 -0.04
N LEU A 194 -20.73 25.14 -0.20
CA LEU A 194 -21.02 23.99 0.64
C LEU A 194 -19.96 22.89 0.46
N PHE A 195 -19.53 22.61 -0.77
CA PHE A 195 -18.44 21.69 -1.06
C PHE A 195 -17.16 22.12 -0.33
N SER A 196 -16.71 23.36 -0.52
CA SER A 196 -15.48 23.88 0.10
C SER A 196 -15.53 23.83 1.63
N PHE A 197 -16.68 24.16 2.22
CA PHE A 197 -16.87 24.03 3.67
C PHE A 197 -16.73 22.58 4.14
N PHE A 198 -17.45 21.63 3.52
CA PHE A 198 -17.39 20.23 3.93
C PHE A 198 -16.03 19.59 3.64
N THR A 199 -15.43 19.83 2.48
CA THR A 199 -14.22 19.11 2.08
C THR A 199 -12.96 19.79 2.57
N THR A 200 -12.73 21.03 2.19
CA THR A 200 -11.50 21.77 2.51
C THR A 200 -11.43 22.17 3.97
N ILE A 201 -12.51 22.72 4.53
CA ILE A 201 -12.51 23.24 5.90
C ILE A 201 -12.74 22.12 6.93
N TYR A 202 -13.71 21.24 6.70
CA TYR A 202 -14.07 20.22 7.68
C TYR A 202 -13.30 18.92 7.48
N LEU A 203 -13.51 18.21 6.37
CA LEU A 203 -12.99 16.85 6.17
C LEU A 203 -11.47 16.81 6.10
N MET A 204 -10.80 17.70 5.36
CA MET A 204 -9.34 17.67 5.27
C MET A 204 -8.67 18.01 6.61
N ASN A 205 -9.20 18.98 7.35
CA ASN A 205 -8.67 19.32 8.67
C ASN A 205 -8.96 18.21 9.70
N LEU A 206 -10.15 17.62 9.66
CA LEU A 206 -10.50 16.45 10.48
C LEU A 206 -9.60 15.26 10.14
N PHE A 207 -9.33 15.02 8.85
CA PHE A 207 -8.45 13.95 8.39
C PHE A 207 -7.04 14.11 8.95
N ILE A 208 -6.46 15.32 8.83
CA ILE A 208 -5.13 15.62 9.36
C ILE A 208 -5.11 15.41 10.88
N GLY A 209 -6.15 15.83 11.61
CA GLY A 209 -6.27 15.62 13.06
C GLY A 209 -6.35 14.15 13.45
N LEU A 210 -7.18 13.36 12.74
CA LEU A 210 -7.28 11.92 12.95
C LEU A 210 -5.97 11.20 12.64
N LEU A 211 -5.30 11.59 11.54
CA LEU A 211 -4.00 11.04 11.16
C LEU A 211 -2.97 11.29 12.26
N SER A 212 -2.93 12.52 12.79
CA SER A 212 -2.04 12.91 13.87
C SER A 212 -2.28 12.08 15.14
N ASN A 213 -3.54 11.85 15.51
CA ASN A 213 -3.89 11.01 16.67
C ASN A 213 -3.47 9.55 16.45
N PHE A 214 -3.79 8.96 15.30
CA PHE A 214 -3.39 7.58 14.99
C PHE A 214 -1.87 7.41 14.94
N ILE A 215 -1.13 8.40 14.45
CA ILE A 215 0.35 8.39 14.46
C ILE A 215 0.89 8.42 15.90
N GLY A 216 0.21 9.11 16.82
CA GLY A 216 0.56 9.18 18.24
C GLY A 216 0.27 7.89 19.00
N GLU A 217 -0.85 7.23 18.71
CA GLU A 217 -1.29 5.99 19.39
C GLU A 217 -0.57 4.73 18.88
N THR A 218 -0.09 4.74 17.62
CA THR A 218 0.53 3.56 17.01
C THR A 218 1.94 3.30 17.55
N ASN A 219 2.15 2.13 18.19
CA ASN A 219 3.49 1.69 18.57
C ASN A 219 4.28 1.23 17.34
N LYS A 220 5.00 2.18 16.75
CA LYS A 220 5.79 2.02 15.51
C LYS A 220 6.77 0.84 15.57
N LYS A 221 7.39 0.61 16.72
CA LYS A 221 8.39 -0.47 16.90
C LYS A 221 7.72 -1.84 16.91
N GLU A 222 6.61 -1.99 17.62
CA GLU A 222 5.89 -3.27 17.67
C GLU A 222 5.31 -3.67 16.31
N LEU A 223 4.67 -2.72 15.62
CA LEU A 223 4.11 -2.96 14.29
C LEU A 223 5.22 -3.36 13.30
N PHE A 224 6.39 -2.71 13.39
CA PHE A 224 7.55 -3.08 12.58
C PHE A 224 8.07 -4.49 12.92
N LEU A 225 8.24 -4.83 14.20
CA LEU A 225 8.71 -6.16 14.62
C LEU A 225 7.75 -7.27 14.17
N LEU A 226 6.45 -7.06 14.31
CA LEU A 226 5.42 -7.98 13.84
C LEU A 226 5.50 -8.16 12.32
N GLN A 227 5.60 -7.05 11.59
CA GLN A 227 5.72 -7.07 10.14
C GLN A 227 7.00 -7.78 9.66
N ARG A 228 8.13 -7.53 10.33
CA ARG A 228 9.40 -8.20 10.05
C ARG A 228 9.33 -9.70 10.34
N ALA A 229 8.68 -10.09 11.45
CA ALA A 229 8.46 -11.49 11.79
C ALA A 229 7.62 -12.21 10.72
N LYS A 230 6.54 -11.57 10.24
CA LYS A 230 5.71 -12.11 9.14
C LYS A 230 6.51 -12.31 7.86
N ILE A 231 7.35 -11.35 7.48
CA ILE A 231 8.21 -11.48 6.29
C ILE A 231 9.21 -12.63 6.46
N LEU A 232 9.85 -12.73 7.63
CA LEU A 232 10.84 -13.78 7.89
C LEU A 232 10.20 -15.17 7.86
N SER A 233 9.02 -15.34 8.45
CA SER A 233 8.31 -16.62 8.41
C SER A 233 7.84 -16.99 7.00
N GLU A 234 7.42 -16.01 6.19
CA GLU A 234 7.11 -16.22 4.78
C GLU A 234 8.34 -16.68 3.98
N ILE A 235 9.50 -16.03 4.19
CA ILE A 235 10.77 -16.44 3.56
C ILE A 235 11.12 -17.86 3.97
N GLU A 236 11.11 -18.16 5.27
CA GLU A 236 11.45 -19.47 5.80
C GLU A 236 10.54 -20.56 5.22
N LEU A 237 9.23 -20.34 5.15
CA LEU A 237 8.28 -21.35 4.69
C LEU A 237 8.27 -21.55 3.17
N PHE A 238 8.32 -20.47 2.39
CA PHE A 238 8.00 -20.52 0.96
C PHE A 238 9.19 -20.34 0.02
N TYR A 239 10.19 -19.57 0.44
CA TYR A 239 11.35 -19.24 -0.39
C TYR A 239 12.54 -20.18 -0.16
N MET A 240 12.63 -20.79 1.02
CA MET A 240 13.78 -21.62 1.41
C MET A 240 13.62 -23.09 1.03
N LEU A 241 14.74 -23.72 0.68
CA LEU A 241 14.80 -25.17 0.45
C LEU A 241 14.81 -25.95 1.77
N PRO A 242 14.34 -27.22 1.79
CA PRO A 242 14.25 -28.01 3.02
C PRO A 242 15.56 -28.13 3.81
N TYR A 243 16.72 -28.13 3.14
CA TYR A 243 18.01 -28.18 3.81
C TYR A 243 18.42 -26.84 4.43
N GLN A 244 17.98 -25.71 3.85
CA GLN A 244 18.28 -24.37 4.36
C GLN A 244 17.46 -24.08 5.62
N ARG A 245 16.20 -24.53 5.66
CA ARG A 245 15.33 -24.41 6.85
C ARG A 245 15.88 -25.13 8.09
N ARG A 246 16.71 -26.17 7.90
CA ARG A 246 17.33 -26.93 9.00
C ARG A 246 18.59 -26.25 9.57
N LYS A 247 18.95 -25.07 9.09
CA LYS A 247 20.08 -24.29 9.61
C LYS A 247 19.60 -23.34 10.70
N ASN A 248 19.75 -23.77 11.96
CA ASN A 248 19.33 -23.00 13.14
C ASN A 248 19.98 -21.61 13.27
N ASN A 249 21.06 -21.32 12.54
CA ASN A 249 21.77 -20.05 12.59
C ASN A 249 21.35 -19.05 11.49
N TRP A 250 20.42 -19.40 10.61
CA TRP A 250 19.99 -18.52 9.51
C TRP A 250 18.77 -17.68 9.84
N PHE A 251 17.89 -18.18 10.71
CA PHE A 251 16.70 -17.48 11.15
C PHE A 251 16.64 -17.44 12.67
N PRO A 252 16.20 -16.32 13.26
CA PRO A 252 15.98 -16.23 14.70
C PRO A 252 14.81 -17.13 15.12
N GLU A 253 14.97 -17.87 16.21
CA GLU A 253 13.90 -18.72 16.77
C GLU A 253 12.78 -17.89 17.42
N PHE A 254 13.12 -16.73 17.98
CA PHE A 254 12.18 -15.84 18.67
C PHE A 254 12.34 -14.39 18.20
N ILE A 255 11.20 -13.72 17.93
CA ILE A 255 11.14 -12.27 17.65
C ILE A 255 10.09 -11.68 18.60
N PHE A 256 10.53 -10.83 19.53
CA PHE A 256 9.65 -10.20 20.51
C PHE A 256 10.09 -8.76 20.81
N SER A 257 9.14 -7.95 21.26
CA SER A 257 9.44 -6.69 21.93
C SER A 257 9.78 -6.99 23.40
N LEU A 258 10.91 -6.48 23.90
CA LEU A 258 11.35 -6.68 25.28
C LEU A 258 10.30 -6.17 26.28
N ASP A 259 9.69 -5.02 26.02
CA ASP A 259 8.71 -4.39 26.90
C ASP A 259 7.47 -5.29 27.08
N LYS A 260 6.94 -5.83 25.98
CA LYS A 260 5.81 -6.77 26.00
C LYS A 260 6.18 -8.12 26.60
N LEU A 261 7.38 -8.63 26.29
CA LEU A 261 7.85 -9.87 26.89
C LEU A 261 7.91 -9.73 28.42
N TYR A 262 8.43 -8.60 28.90
CA TYR A 262 8.45 -8.29 30.32
C TYR A 262 7.05 -8.23 30.93
N GLU A 263 6.12 -7.52 30.27
CA GLU A 263 4.72 -7.45 30.70
C GLU A 263 4.09 -8.85 30.83
N VAL A 264 4.21 -9.68 29.80
CA VAL A 264 3.70 -11.07 29.78
C VAL A 264 4.32 -11.90 30.90
N VAL A 265 5.64 -11.83 31.09
CA VAL A 265 6.32 -12.59 32.15
C VAL A 265 5.97 -12.07 33.54
N SER A 266 5.77 -10.77 33.71
CA SER A 266 5.30 -10.18 34.97
C SER A 266 3.89 -10.65 35.33
N LYS A 267 2.97 -10.71 34.36
CA LYS A 267 1.61 -11.26 34.52
C LYS A 267 1.66 -12.73 34.92
N ILE A 268 2.53 -13.52 34.27
CA ILE A 268 2.73 -14.95 34.59
C ILE A 268 3.32 -15.15 35.99
N LYS A 269 4.33 -14.35 36.39
CA LYS A 269 4.95 -14.43 37.72
C LYS A 269 3.98 -14.03 38.83
N ASN A 270 3.13 -13.03 38.57
CA ASN A 270 2.18 -12.52 39.54
C ASN A 270 0.87 -13.33 39.60
N ASN A 271 0.75 -14.44 38.85
CA ASN A 271 -0.47 -15.25 38.71
C ASN A 271 -1.72 -14.46 38.25
N ASN A 272 -1.53 -13.31 37.59
CA ASN A 272 -2.60 -12.48 37.04
C ASN A 272 -2.80 -12.76 35.54
N TRP A 273 -2.86 -14.04 35.17
CA TRP A 273 -3.08 -14.45 33.78
C TRP A 273 -4.58 -14.54 33.53
N ASP A 274 -5.14 -13.51 32.89
CA ASP A 274 -6.58 -13.37 32.64
C ASP A 274 -6.91 -13.25 31.14
N ASP A 275 -5.92 -13.48 30.26
CA ASP A 275 -6.13 -13.47 28.82
C ASP A 275 -6.84 -14.78 28.39
N ASP A 276 -7.80 -14.71 27.47
CA ASP A 276 -8.55 -15.84 26.85
C ASP A 276 -7.65 -16.90 26.14
N ILE A 277 -6.33 -16.74 26.23
CA ILE A 277 -5.31 -17.54 25.58
C ILE A 277 -4.66 -18.45 26.62
N GLU A 278 -4.45 -19.72 26.24
CA GLU A 278 -3.75 -20.70 27.06
C GLU A 278 -2.36 -20.20 27.49
N LYS A 279 -2.03 -20.35 28.77
CA LYS A 279 -0.79 -19.82 29.37
C LYS A 279 0.43 -20.28 28.55
N PRO A 280 1.22 -19.36 27.98
CA PRO A 280 2.34 -19.74 27.13
C PRO A 280 3.45 -20.39 27.95
N LEU A 281 3.94 -21.53 27.45
CA LEU A 281 5.11 -22.20 28.01
C LEU A 281 6.35 -21.37 27.68
N LEU A 282 6.94 -20.73 28.68
CA LEU A 282 8.17 -19.96 28.53
C LEU A 282 9.39 -20.90 28.56
N PRO A 283 10.19 -20.98 27.48
CA PRO A 283 11.46 -21.69 27.49
C PRO A 283 12.41 -21.14 28.56
N SER A 284 13.20 -22.03 29.17
CA SER A 284 14.17 -21.66 30.21
C SER A 284 15.20 -20.61 29.74
N THR A 285 15.50 -20.55 28.45
CA THR A 285 16.33 -19.53 27.78
C THR A 285 15.73 -18.13 27.85
N LEU A 286 14.43 -17.98 27.59
CA LEU A 286 13.71 -16.69 27.67
C LEU A 286 13.68 -16.15 29.11
N LEU A 287 13.50 -17.03 30.11
CA LEU A 287 13.57 -16.65 31.52
C LEU A 287 14.96 -16.12 31.92
N LYS A 288 16.04 -16.72 31.38
CA LYS A 288 17.41 -16.23 31.60
C LYS A 288 17.64 -14.85 30.98
N ILE A 289 17.11 -14.61 29.77
CA ILE A 289 17.22 -13.30 29.09
C ILE A 289 16.54 -12.21 29.93
N ILE A 290 15.36 -12.47 30.48
CA ILE A 290 14.64 -11.51 31.34
C ILE A 290 15.39 -11.26 32.65
N GLN A 291 15.94 -12.30 33.27
CA GLN A 291 16.79 -12.13 34.46
C GLN A 291 18.06 -11.31 34.18
N PHE A 292 18.57 -11.36 32.95
CA PHE A 292 19.65 -10.48 32.49
C PHE A 292 19.15 -9.06 32.23
N TYR A 293 17.99 -8.89 31.60
CA TYR A 293 17.37 -7.59 31.35
C TYR A 293 17.06 -6.83 32.66
N ASP A 294 16.53 -7.51 33.68
CA ASP A 294 16.34 -6.98 35.04
C ASP A 294 17.66 -6.49 35.66
N LYS A 295 18.80 -7.12 35.32
CA LYS A 295 20.14 -6.71 35.75
C LYS A 295 20.74 -5.58 34.91
N THR A 296 20.36 -5.48 33.63
CA THR A 296 20.89 -4.51 32.67
C THR A 296 20.03 -3.25 32.50
N ASN A 297 19.00 -3.02 33.32
CA ASN A 297 18.42 -1.67 33.48
C ASN A 297 19.41 -0.62 34.06
N TYR A 298 20.71 -0.93 34.08
CA TYR A 298 21.81 0.01 34.18
C TYR A 298 22.51 0.34 32.85
N PHE A 299 22.40 -0.45 31.77
CA PHE A 299 23.02 -0.16 30.46
C PHE A 299 22.32 -0.86 29.27
N ASP A 300 22.15 -0.09 28.18
CA ASP A 300 21.39 -0.28 26.94
C ASP A 300 21.31 -1.67 26.24
N TYR A 301 20.22 -1.77 25.46
CA TYR A 301 19.65 -2.86 24.67
C TYR A 301 20.61 -3.64 23.74
N THR A 302 20.41 -4.97 23.63
CA THR A 302 21.06 -5.85 22.63
C THR A 302 20.06 -6.81 21.96
N ILE A 303 20.21 -6.97 20.63
CA ILE A 303 19.58 -8.03 19.82
C ILE A 303 20.49 -9.27 19.93
N LEU A 304 19.94 -10.44 20.30
CA LEU A 304 20.69 -11.70 20.37
C LEU A 304 20.21 -12.64 19.27
N GLY A 305 21.17 -13.16 18.49
CA GLY A 305 20.99 -14.24 17.52
C GLY A 305 21.48 -15.58 18.04
#